data_AF-A0A848UJE3-F1
#
_entry.id   AF-A0A848UJE3-F1
#
_cell.length_a   1.000
_cell.length_b   1.000
_cell.length_c   1.000
_cell.angle_alpha   90.00
_cell.angle_beta   90.00
_cell.angle_gamma   90.00
#
_symmetry.space_group_name_H-M   'P 1'
#
loop_
_entity.id
_entity.type
_entity.pdbx_description
1 polymer ?
#
loop_
_entity_poly.entity_id
_entity_poly.type
_entity_poly.pdbx_seq_one_letter_code
_entity_poly.pdbx_strand_id
1 'polypeptide(L)'
;TIESLRAACDDYDAASRVLDEESPQRGMALHGLGSAMMDALALGDGRCTYDEAVSVFAACLRVLTAHAFPFQHAVAQHSIAVACERRAEPLDLERALSHVEIAMSMFDPRLHAVHWQTAAETLGRVETQLAAIRPDGTRADHFMALVAGVDESTRTMLLRDRLVPLSRLPAQRIRRDLDGLMTALVRLGEGTYDDIARVMLPVLMELPESTLAAACGALCAAHRTTDASATYDALLDAVVHDLLHGPQRVRVRDLLEAEGWIRP
;
A
#
# COMPACT_ATOMS: atom_id res chain seq x y z
N THR A 1 29.44 5.06 17.37
CA THR A 1 30.00 3.70 17.16
C THR A 1 28.87 2.69 17.25
N ILE A 2 29.09 1.40 16.95
CA ILE A 2 28.08 0.35 17.20
C ILE A 2 27.62 0.38 18.67
N GLU A 3 28.54 0.57 19.62
CA GLU A 3 28.21 0.67 21.04
C GLU A 3 27.30 1.85 21.37
N SER A 4 27.53 3.02 20.77
CA SER A 4 26.63 4.19 20.93
C SER A 4 25.23 3.92 20.37
N LEU A 5 25.13 3.22 19.23
CA LEU A 5 23.83 2.91 18.62
C LEU A 5 23.06 1.88 19.45
N ARG A 6 23.77 0.89 20.00
CA ARG A 6 23.23 -0.07 20.96
C ARG A 6 22.67 0.62 22.20
N ALA A 7 23.44 1.54 22.79
CA ALA A 7 22.97 2.34 23.92
C ALA A 7 21.73 3.16 23.55
N ALA A 8 21.72 3.79 22.36
CA ALA A 8 20.55 4.52 21.88
C ALA A 8 19.31 3.62 21.72
N CYS A 9 19.46 2.40 21.19
CA CYS A 9 18.37 1.42 21.14
C CYS A 9 17.84 1.11 22.54
N ASP A 10 18.74 0.83 23.49
CA ASP A 10 18.35 0.48 24.86
C ASP A 10 17.64 1.67 25.55
N ASP A 11 18.11 2.91 25.33
CA ASP A 11 17.50 4.14 25.87
C ASP A 11 16.12 4.43 25.26
N TYR A 12 15.96 4.32 23.93
CA TYR A 12 14.67 4.53 23.26
C TYR A 12 13.65 3.45 23.63
N ASP A 13 14.06 2.19 23.74
CA ASP A 13 13.20 1.09 24.21
C ASP A 13 12.73 1.35 25.64
N ALA A 14 13.65 1.70 26.55
CA ALA A 14 13.30 2.07 27.92
C ALA A 14 12.33 3.25 27.99
N ALA A 15 12.57 4.32 27.21
CA ALA A 15 11.67 5.46 27.12
C ALA A 15 10.27 5.06 26.61
N SER A 16 10.20 4.24 25.56
CA SER A 16 8.93 3.81 24.97
C SER A 16 8.04 3.02 25.94
N ARG A 17 8.63 2.33 26.92
CA ARG A 17 7.93 1.52 27.93
C ARG A 17 7.34 2.34 29.07
N VAL A 18 7.92 3.49 29.38
CA VAL A 18 7.41 4.39 30.45
C VAL A 18 6.47 5.47 29.93
N LEU A 19 6.49 5.72 28.62
CA LEU A 19 5.60 6.65 27.96
C LEU A 19 4.21 6.03 27.76
N ASP A 20 3.19 6.88 27.88
CA ASP A 20 1.81 6.50 27.65
C ASP A 20 1.60 5.94 26.23
N GLU A 21 0.75 4.92 26.11
CA GLU A 21 0.60 4.11 24.89
C GLU A 21 0.13 4.91 23.69
N GLU A 22 -0.76 5.88 23.90
CA GLU A 22 -1.32 6.72 22.84
C GLU A 22 -0.54 8.03 22.68
N SER A 23 0.50 8.26 23.49
CA SER A 23 1.23 9.52 23.47
C SER A 23 2.13 9.67 22.24
N PRO A 24 2.15 10.84 21.57
CA PRO A 24 3.04 11.07 20.44
C PRO A 24 4.52 10.96 20.81
N GLN A 25 4.88 11.18 22.09
CA GLN A 25 6.23 10.96 22.61
C GLN A 25 6.64 9.50 22.48
N ARG A 26 5.74 8.54 22.78
CA ARG A 26 6.02 7.12 22.58
C ARG A 26 6.22 6.82 21.10
N GLY A 27 5.38 7.39 20.22
CA GLY A 27 5.55 7.26 18.78
C GLY A 27 6.92 7.74 18.31
N MET A 28 7.37 8.92 18.77
CA MET A 28 8.70 9.45 18.46
C MET A 28 9.84 8.61 19.03
N ALA A 29 9.69 8.06 20.25
CA ALA A 29 10.67 7.16 20.84
C ALA A 29 10.79 5.85 20.05
N LEU A 30 9.66 5.27 19.61
CA LEU A 30 9.65 4.09 18.75
C LEU A 30 10.30 4.37 17.40
N HIS A 31 10.04 5.53 16.79
CA HIS A 31 10.74 5.93 15.58
C HIS A 31 12.26 6.04 15.81
N GLY A 32 12.68 6.66 16.92
CA GLY A 32 14.09 6.75 17.31
C GLY A 32 14.74 5.37 17.48
N LEU A 33 14.05 4.44 18.15
CA LEU A 33 14.48 3.06 18.31
C LEU A 33 14.70 2.39 16.94
N GLY A 34 13.70 2.43 16.05
CA GLY A 34 13.81 1.85 14.71
C GLY A 34 14.96 2.46 13.90
N SER A 35 15.17 3.78 14.00
CA SER A 35 16.28 4.45 13.31
C SER A 35 17.64 4.00 13.84
N ALA A 36 17.80 3.90 15.16
CA ALA A 36 19.04 3.42 15.78
C ALA A 36 19.32 1.95 15.41
N MET A 37 18.28 1.12 15.34
CA MET A 37 18.39 -0.27 14.87
C MET A 37 18.87 -0.33 13.42
N MET A 38 18.29 0.49 12.52
CA MET A 38 18.70 0.57 11.12
C MET A 38 20.16 0.97 10.95
N ASP A 39 20.62 1.98 11.69
CA ASP A 39 22.02 2.41 11.65
C ASP A 39 22.96 1.34 12.22
N ALA A 40 22.55 0.62 13.27
CA ALA A 40 23.33 -0.47 13.85
C ALA A 40 23.47 -1.64 12.87
N LEU A 41 22.37 -2.03 12.21
CA LEU A 41 22.33 -3.03 11.15
C LEU A 41 23.26 -2.67 9.98
N ALA A 42 23.27 -1.41 9.56
CA ALA A 42 24.16 -0.92 8.50
C ALA A 42 25.65 -1.03 8.85
N LEU A 43 25.99 -1.03 10.14
CA LEU A 43 27.36 -1.27 10.64
C LEU A 43 27.65 -2.76 10.91
N GLY A 44 26.71 -3.66 10.64
CA GLY A 44 26.87 -5.11 10.85
C GLY A 44 26.56 -5.59 12.26
N ASP A 45 25.77 -4.84 13.04
CA ASP A 45 25.30 -5.32 14.34
C ASP A 45 24.25 -6.43 14.18
N GLY A 46 24.51 -7.60 14.78
CA GLY A 46 23.61 -8.75 14.77
C GLY A 46 22.63 -8.82 15.95
N ARG A 47 22.49 -7.75 16.76
CA ARG A 47 21.55 -7.71 17.91
C ARG A 47 20.08 -7.64 17.51
N CYS A 48 19.78 -7.23 16.29
CA CYS A 48 18.42 -7.10 15.79
C CYS A 48 18.36 -7.45 14.29
N THR A 49 17.16 -7.38 13.71
CA THR A 49 16.87 -7.66 12.31
C THR A 49 16.07 -6.53 11.67
N TYR A 50 16.04 -6.49 10.34
CA TYR A 50 15.18 -5.56 9.61
C TYR A 50 13.68 -5.78 9.90
N ASP A 51 13.25 -7.02 10.20
CA ASP A 51 11.85 -7.30 10.56
C ASP A 51 11.45 -6.71 11.91
N GLU A 52 12.35 -6.77 12.88
CA GLU A 52 12.15 -6.12 14.17
C GLU A 52 12.10 -4.60 13.99
N ALA A 53 12.98 -4.02 13.15
CA ALA A 53 12.95 -2.59 12.85
C ALA A 53 11.63 -2.18 12.17
N VAL A 54 11.17 -2.93 11.17
CA VAL A 54 9.86 -2.71 10.52
C VAL A 54 8.72 -2.79 11.54
N SER A 55 8.76 -3.77 12.45
CA SER A 55 7.75 -3.94 13.50
C SER A 55 7.72 -2.75 14.47
N VAL A 56 8.88 -2.21 14.82
CA VAL A 56 9.02 -1.01 15.65
C VAL A 56 8.46 0.23 14.94
N PHE A 57 8.78 0.42 13.66
CA PHE A 57 8.21 1.53 12.88
C PHE A 57 6.70 1.37 12.67
N ALA A 58 6.19 0.16 12.46
CA ALA A 58 4.75 -0.09 12.38
C ALA A 58 4.04 0.23 13.71
N ALA A 59 4.69 -0.02 14.85
CA ALA A 59 4.19 0.41 16.15
C ALA A 59 4.15 1.95 16.30
N CYS A 60 5.14 2.66 15.74
CA CYS A 60 5.12 4.12 15.64
C CYS A 60 3.89 4.60 14.83
N LEU A 61 3.57 3.98 13.69
CA LEU A 61 2.43 4.38 12.84
C LEU A 61 1.06 4.17 13.50
N ARG A 62 0.94 3.32 14.52
CA ARG A 62 -0.29 3.19 15.32
C ARG A 62 -0.60 4.44 16.14
N VAL A 63 0.44 5.17 16.54
CA VAL A 63 0.34 6.40 17.35
C VAL A 63 0.43 7.64 16.46
N LEU A 64 1.45 7.69 15.61
CA LEU A 64 1.69 8.79 14.67
C LEU A 64 0.89 8.56 13.39
N THR A 65 -0.42 8.78 13.48
CA THR A 65 -1.35 8.56 12.37
C THR A 65 -1.21 9.65 11.29
N ALA A 66 -1.59 9.33 10.05
CA ALA A 66 -1.56 10.25 8.93
C ALA A 66 -2.40 11.52 9.17
N HIS A 67 -3.46 11.43 9.97
CA HIS A 67 -4.34 12.57 10.26
C HIS A 67 -3.78 13.48 11.36
N ALA A 68 -3.31 12.90 12.47
CA ALA A 68 -2.85 13.68 13.62
C ALA A 68 -1.41 14.21 13.44
N PHE A 69 -0.54 13.44 12.79
CA PHE A 69 0.89 13.72 12.68
C PHE A 69 1.41 13.42 11.25
N PRO A 70 0.89 14.12 10.21
CA PRO A 70 1.15 13.76 8.81
C PRO A 70 2.63 13.73 8.44
N PHE A 71 3.42 14.68 8.94
CA PHE A 71 4.85 14.73 8.66
C PHE A 71 5.59 13.55 9.30
N GLN A 72 5.37 13.28 10.59
CA GLN A 72 6.01 12.18 11.30
C GLN A 72 5.55 10.82 10.77
N HIS A 73 4.28 10.70 10.39
CA HIS A 73 3.76 9.53 9.70
C HIS A 73 4.52 9.28 8.40
N ALA A 74 4.68 10.30 7.55
CA ALA A 74 5.42 10.19 6.29
C ALA A 74 6.90 9.77 6.50
N VAL A 75 7.56 10.30 7.53
CA VAL A 75 8.92 9.90 7.89
C VAL A 75 8.96 8.43 8.30
N ALA A 76 8.06 7.97 9.17
CA ALA A 76 8.01 6.57 9.58
C ALA A 76 7.68 5.62 8.42
N GLN A 77 6.78 6.01 7.51
CA GLN A 77 6.51 5.27 6.27
C GLN A 77 7.77 5.14 5.40
N HIS A 78 8.52 6.23 5.22
CA HIS A 78 9.78 6.21 4.48
C HIS A 78 10.82 5.29 5.15
N SER A 79 10.91 5.29 6.49
CA SER A 79 11.81 4.39 7.22
C SER A 79 11.47 2.91 7.03
N ILE A 80 10.18 2.55 7.02
CA ILE A 80 9.76 1.18 6.66
C ILE A 80 10.18 0.85 5.23
N ALA A 81 10.00 1.77 4.29
CA ALA A 81 10.41 1.55 2.91
C ALA A 81 11.91 1.27 2.78
N VAL A 82 12.76 2.01 3.50
CA VAL A 82 14.21 1.76 3.53
C VAL A 82 14.54 0.42 4.17
N ALA A 83 13.89 0.04 5.27
CA ALA A 83 14.12 -1.26 5.91
C ALA A 83 13.76 -2.43 4.99
N CYS A 84 12.62 -2.36 4.30
CA CYS A 84 12.21 -3.34 3.31
C CYS A 84 13.14 -3.36 2.08
N GLU A 85 13.58 -2.20 1.58
CA GLU A 85 14.56 -2.10 0.48
C GLU A 85 15.87 -2.83 0.81
N ARG A 86 16.33 -2.72 2.06
CA ARG A 86 17.57 -3.38 2.53
C ARG A 86 17.47 -4.90 2.64
N ARG A 87 16.26 -5.45 2.87
CA ARG A 87 16.02 -6.90 2.82
C ARG A 87 16.07 -7.42 1.39
N ALA A 88 15.60 -6.63 0.43
CA ALA A 88 15.69 -6.87 -1.01
C ALA A 88 15.04 -8.19 -1.52
N GLU A 89 14.14 -8.81 -0.75
CA GLU A 89 13.29 -9.89 -1.26
C GLU A 89 12.15 -9.31 -2.14
N PRO A 90 11.61 -10.06 -3.11
CA PRO A 90 10.60 -9.53 -4.03
C PRO A 90 9.40 -8.88 -3.34
N LEU A 91 8.80 -9.55 -2.34
CA LEU A 91 7.66 -9.02 -1.59
C LEU A 91 8.05 -7.79 -0.75
N ASP A 92 9.27 -7.75 -0.21
CA ASP A 92 9.76 -6.60 0.55
C ASP A 92 9.99 -5.39 -0.36
N LEU A 93 10.45 -5.58 -1.59
CA LEU A 93 10.57 -4.50 -2.56
C LEU A 93 9.20 -3.93 -2.95
N GLU A 94 8.18 -4.77 -3.10
CA GLU A 94 6.82 -4.30 -3.38
C GLU A 94 6.22 -3.57 -2.16
N ARG A 95 6.50 -4.02 -0.94
CA ARG A 95 6.19 -3.27 0.31
C ARG A 95 6.91 -1.93 0.33
N ALA A 96 8.21 -1.90 0.03
CA ALA A 96 9.02 -0.69 0.01
C ALA A 96 8.45 0.34 -0.97
N LEU A 97 8.03 -0.10 -2.16
CA LEU A 97 7.37 0.76 -3.15
C LEU A 97 6.08 1.37 -2.58
N SER A 98 5.22 0.57 -1.97
CA SER A 98 3.98 1.06 -1.37
C SER A 98 4.24 2.12 -0.27
N HIS A 99 5.17 1.84 0.64
CA HIS A 99 5.50 2.73 1.75
C HIS A 99 6.16 4.04 1.31
N VAL A 100 7.09 4.01 0.35
CA VAL A 100 7.73 5.23 -0.16
C VAL A 100 6.75 6.11 -0.94
N GLU A 101 5.80 5.52 -1.67
CA GLU A 101 4.74 6.29 -2.33
C GLU A 101 3.82 7.01 -1.34
N ILE A 102 3.44 6.35 -0.25
CA ILE A 102 2.66 6.98 0.83
C ILE A 102 3.45 8.15 1.41
N ALA A 103 4.72 7.95 1.78
CA ALA A 103 5.56 9.01 2.32
C ALA A 103 5.67 10.22 1.37
N MET A 104 5.98 9.98 0.10
CA MET A 104 6.10 11.04 -0.91
C MET A 104 4.80 11.80 -1.15
N SER A 105 3.64 11.15 -1.01
CA SER A 105 2.34 11.82 -1.15
C SER A 105 2.06 12.85 -0.06
N MET A 106 2.73 12.73 1.09
CA MET A 106 2.57 13.60 2.26
C MET A 106 3.68 14.67 2.37
N PHE A 107 4.87 14.39 1.85
CA PHE A 107 5.93 15.38 1.79
C PHE A 107 5.62 16.49 0.79
N ASP A 108 5.28 17.69 1.29
CA ASP A 108 5.30 18.91 0.47
C ASP A 108 6.71 19.15 -0.11
N PRO A 109 6.91 19.16 -1.44
CA PRO A 109 8.24 19.31 -2.04
C PRO A 109 8.91 20.67 -1.80
N ARG A 110 8.14 21.70 -1.40
CA ARG A 110 8.63 23.05 -1.11
C ARG A 110 9.04 23.19 0.35
N LEU A 111 8.26 22.61 1.26
CA LEU A 111 8.50 22.69 2.71
C LEU A 111 9.41 21.59 3.23
N HIS A 112 9.33 20.39 2.64
CA HIS A 112 10.07 19.19 3.05
C HIS A 112 11.02 18.71 1.94
N ALA A 113 11.64 19.63 1.20
CA ALA A 113 12.43 19.32 0.00
C ALA A 113 13.46 18.21 0.22
N VAL A 114 14.17 18.22 1.35
CA VAL A 114 15.17 17.19 1.69
C VAL A 114 14.51 15.82 1.84
N HIS A 115 13.44 15.72 2.62
CA HIS A 115 12.72 14.45 2.81
C HIS A 115 12.12 13.94 1.50
N TRP A 116 11.54 14.83 0.70
CA TRP A 116 10.99 14.47 -0.61
C TRP A 116 12.08 13.93 -1.54
N GLN A 117 13.25 14.57 -1.57
CA GLN A 117 14.38 14.14 -2.39
C GLN A 117 14.90 12.76 -1.94
N THR A 118 15.12 12.55 -0.64
CA THR A 118 15.60 11.26 -0.14
C THR A 118 14.58 10.13 -0.37
N ALA A 119 13.28 10.43 -0.27
CA ALA A 119 12.24 9.49 -0.63
C ALA A 119 12.22 9.19 -2.14
N ALA A 120 12.40 10.20 -2.99
CA ALA A 120 12.51 10.02 -4.44
C ALA A 120 13.73 9.17 -4.84
N GLU A 121 14.87 9.36 -4.19
CA GLU A 121 16.07 8.53 -4.38
C GLU A 121 15.81 7.08 -3.94
N THR A 122 15.07 6.88 -2.85
CA THR A 122 14.68 5.54 -2.38
C THR A 122 13.74 4.87 -3.37
N LEU A 123 12.74 5.60 -3.87
CA LEU A 123 11.83 5.14 -4.92
C LEU A 123 12.60 4.70 -6.17
N GLY A 124 13.56 5.50 -6.65
CA GLY A 124 14.37 5.14 -7.82
C GLY A 124 15.20 3.87 -7.63
N ARG A 125 15.75 3.63 -6.42
CA ARG A 125 16.44 2.37 -6.11
C ARG A 125 15.49 1.18 -6.12
N VAL A 126 14.34 1.30 -5.43
CA VAL A 126 13.31 0.26 -5.37
C VAL A 126 12.80 -0.09 -6.77
N GLU A 127 12.50 0.91 -7.60
CA GLU A 127 12.06 0.69 -8.99
C GLU A 127 13.13 -0.01 -9.82
N THR A 128 14.41 0.32 -9.63
CA THR A 128 15.51 -0.36 -10.32
C THR A 128 15.60 -1.83 -9.91
N GLN A 129 15.48 -2.14 -8.62
CA GLN A 129 15.50 -3.51 -8.10
C GLN A 129 14.27 -4.30 -8.58
N LEU A 130 13.09 -3.69 -8.57
CA LEU A 130 11.86 -4.29 -9.06
C LEU A 130 11.90 -4.56 -10.58
N ALA A 131 12.47 -3.65 -11.37
CA ALA A 131 12.66 -3.84 -12.80
C ALA A 131 13.60 -5.01 -13.13
N ALA A 132 14.54 -5.35 -12.23
CA ALA A 132 15.37 -6.55 -12.39
C ALA A 132 14.58 -7.86 -12.19
N ILE A 133 13.48 -7.81 -11.43
CA ILE A 133 12.59 -8.96 -11.17
C ILE A 133 11.47 -9.04 -12.20
N ARG A 134 10.88 -7.89 -12.54
CA ARG A 134 9.74 -7.74 -13.46
C ARG A 134 9.97 -6.52 -14.37
N PRO A 135 10.72 -6.67 -15.49
CA PRO A 135 11.13 -5.54 -16.35
C PRO A 135 9.98 -4.70 -16.91
N ASP A 136 8.86 -5.33 -17.24
CA ASP A 136 7.68 -4.67 -17.82
C ASP A 136 6.62 -4.33 -16.76
N GLY A 137 6.96 -4.50 -15.47
CA GLY A 137 6.06 -4.24 -14.35
C GLY A 137 5.83 -2.76 -14.12
N THR A 138 4.57 -2.33 -14.14
CA THR A 138 4.20 -1.00 -13.64
C THR A 138 4.09 -1.01 -12.12
N ARG A 139 4.05 0.17 -11.50
CA ARG A 139 3.78 0.29 -10.07
C ARG A 139 2.44 -0.32 -9.64
N ALA A 140 1.44 -0.29 -10.53
CA ALA A 140 0.16 -0.96 -10.28
C ALA A 140 0.32 -2.48 -10.28
N ASP A 141 1.13 -3.04 -11.19
CA ASP A 141 1.45 -4.47 -11.20
C ASP A 141 2.16 -4.91 -9.92
N HIS A 142 3.11 -4.10 -9.43
CA HIS A 142 3.79 -4.35 -8.15
C HIS A 142 2.87 -4.21 -6.93
N PHE A 143 1.98 -3.22 -6.93
CA PHE A 143 0.99 -3.08 -5.86
C PHE A 143 0.01 -4.27 -5.83
N MET A 144 -0.45 -4.72 -6.99
CA MET A 144 -1.36 -5.88 -7.06
C MET A 144 -0.63 -7.18 -6.70
N ALA A 145 0.64 -7.34 -7.06
CA ALA A 145 1.47 -8.46 -6.60
C ALA A 145 1.66 -8.45 -5.07
N LEU A 146 1.88 -7.28 -4.46
CA LEU A 146 1.89 -7.14 -2.99
C LEU A 146 0.56 -7.57 -2.37
N VAL A 147 -0.56 -7.08 -2.90
CA VAL A 147 -1.93 -7.41 -2.46
C VAL A 147 -2.18 -8.93 -2.56
N ALA A 148 -1.66 -9.59 -3.60
CA ALA A 148 -1.74 -11.04 -3.77
C ALA A 148 -0.87 -11.81 -2.76
N GLY A 149 0.31 -11.29 -2.42
CA GLY A 149 1.32 -11.96 -1.60
C GLY A 149 1.13 -11.85 -0.08
N VAL A 150 0.09 -11.15 0.40
CA VAL A 150 -0.17 -10.94 1.83
C VAL A 150 -1.49 -11.59 2.28
N ASP A 151 -1.67 -11.73 3.60
CA ASP A 151 -2.90 -12.21 4.20
C ASP A 151 -4.09 -11.24 3.98
N GLU A 152 -5.31 -11.74 4.14
CA GLU A 152 -6.53 -10.99 3.84
C GLU A 152 -6.70 -9.69 4.67
N SER A 153 -6.26 -9.69 5.93
CA SER A 153 -6.34 -8.51 6.79
C SER A 153 -5.41 -7.41 6.27
N THR A 154 -4.15 -7.77 6.00
CA THR A 154 -3.18 -6.84 5.39
C THR A 154 -3.62 -6.39 4.01
N ARG A 155 -4.18 -7.30 3.20
CA ARG A 155 -4.73 -7.01 1.86
C ARG A 155 -5.81 -5.94 1.91
N THR A 156 -6.76 -6.07 2.84
CA THR A 156 -7.84 -5.10 3.04
C THR A 156 -7.30 -3.73 3.41
N MET A 157 -6.32 -3.68 4.33
CA MET A 157 -5.67 -2.43 4.75
C MET A 157 -4.96 -1.73 3.58
N LEU A 158 -4.16 -2.47 2.81
CA LEU A 158 -3.45 -1.93 1.63
C LEU A 158 -4.43 -1.38 0.58
N LEU A 159 -5.52 -2.10 0.30
CA LEU A 159 -6.54 -1.65 -0.64
C LEU A 159 -7.23 -0.37 -0.15
N ARG A 160 -7.57 -0.27 1.14
CA ARG A 160 -8.12 0.98 1.70
C ARG A 160 -7.14 2.14 1.61
N ASP A 161 -5.88 1.93 2.00
CA ASP A 161 -4.84 2.95 1.97
C ASP A 161 -4.59 3.46 0.54
N ARG A 162 -4.74 2.59 -0.47
CA ARG A 162 -4.60 2.97 -1.88
C ARG A 162 -5.85 3.63 -2.44
N LEU A 163 -7.04 3.10 -2.18
CA LEU A 163 -8.28 3.49 -2.86
C LEU A 163 -8.99 4.68 -2.20
N VAL A 164 -9.02 4.76 -0.87
CA VAL A 164 -9.75 5.83 -0.16
C VAL A 164 -9.19 7.22 -0.51
N PRO A 165 -7.87 7.46 -0.56
CA PRO A 165 -7.35 8.77 -0.93
C PRO A 165 -7.66 9.20 -2.37
N LEU A 166 -7.93 8.26 -3.30
CA LEU A 166 -8.26 8.59 -4.68
C LEU A 166 -9.50 9.49 -4.77
N SER A 167 -10.47 9.33 -3.86
CA SER A 167 -11.69 10.14 -3.81
C SER A 167 -11.44 11.66 -3.69
N ARG A 168 -10.23 12.06 -3.30
CA ARG A 168 -9.82 13.47 -3.14
C ARG A 168 -9.12 14.03 -4.38
N LEU A 169 -8.87 13.20 -5.40
CA LEU A 169 -8.13 13.57 -6.59
C LEU A 169 -9.06 14.04 -7.73
N PRO A 170 -8.54 14.77 -8.73
CA PRO A 170 -9.32 15.10 -9.92
C PRO A 170 -9.79 13.84 -10.67
N ALA A 171 -11.00 13.87 -11.25
CA ALA A 171 -11.63 12.71 -11.91
C ALA A 171 -10.76 12.04 -12.99
N GLN A 172 -9.94 12.80 -13.72
CA GLN A 172 -8.99 12.24 -14.69
C GLN A 172 -7.88 11.42 -14.02
N ARG A 173 -7.40 11.86 -12.84
CA ARG A 173 -6.40 11.13 -12.07
C ARG A 173 -6.98 9.86 -11.47
N ILE A 174 -8.20 9.94 -10.93
CA ILE A 174 -8.94 8.79 -10.40
C ILE A 174 -9.05 7.70 -11.47
N ARG A 175 -9.55 8.05 -12.66
CA ARG A 175 -9.71 7.09 -13.77
C ARG A 175 -8.40 6.43 -14.16
N ARG A 176 -7.35 7.21 -14.44
CA ARG A 176 -6.03 6.65 -14.80
C ARG A 176 -5.53 5.66 -13.76
N ASP A 177 -5.60 6.03 -12.48
CA ASP A 177 -5.02 5.22 -11.42
C ASP A 177 -5.84 3.93 -11.22
N LEU A 178 -7.18 4.01 -11.31
CA LEU A 178 -8.06 2.84 -11.31
C LEU A 178 -7.86 1.94 -12.54
N ASP A 179 -7.74 2.50 -13.74
CA ASP A 179 -7.47 1.73 -14.96
C ASP A 179 -6.18 0.91 -14.83
N GLY A 180 -5.12 1.53 -14.29
CA GLY A 180 -3.86 0.85 -14.02
C GLY A 180 -4.01 -0.28 -13.00
N LEU A 181 -4.71 -0.04 -11.90
CA LEU A 181 -4.95 -1.05 -10.85
C LEU A 181 -5.78 -2.22 -11.37
N MET A 182 -6.89 -1.97 -12.08
CA MET A 182 -7.76 -3.05 -12.58
C MET A 182 -7.09 -3.85 -13.69
N THR A 183 -6.31 -3.21 -14.56
CA THR A 183 -5.50 -3.91 -15.57
C THR A 183 -4.46 -4.82 -14.90
N ALA A 184 -3.76 -4.30 -13.89
CA ALA A 184 -2.80 -5.08 -13.11
C ALA A 184 -3.46 -6.27 -12.39
N LEU A 185 -4.67 -6.09 -11.84
CA LEU A 185 -5.43 -7.15 -11.19
C LEU A 185 -5.76 -8.28 -12.17
N VAL A 186 -6.28 -7.96 -13.37
CA VAL A 186 -6.59 -8.97 -14.40
C VAL A 186 -5.34 -9.75 -14.83
N ARG A 187 -4.17 -9.11 -14.87
CA ARG A 187 -2.89 -9.75 -15.22
C ARG A 187 -2.40 -10.79 -14.21
N LEU A 188 -2.93 -10.79 -12.98
CA LEU A 188 -2.58 -11.80 -11.96
C LEU A 188 -3.19 -13.18 -12.26
N GLY A 189 -4.13 -13.26 -13.20
CA GLY A 189 -4.83 -14.49 -13.57
C GLY A 189 -6.09 -14.74 -12.74
N GLU A 190 -6.95 -15.64 -13.25
CA GLU A 190 -8.33 -15.85 -12.79
C GLU A 190 -8.45 -16.20 -11.29
N GLY A 191 -7.61 -17.10 -10.77
CA GLY A 191 -7.67 -17.52 -9.37
C GLY A 191 -7.35 -16.38 -8.40
N THR A 192 -6.22 -15.69 -8.63
CA THR A 192 -5.81 -14.53 -7.82
C THR A 192 -6.77 -13.36 -7.97
N TYR A 193 -7.36 -13.19 -9.17
CA TYR A 193 -8.38 -12.19 -9.42
C TYR A 193 -9.59 -12.37 -8.51
N ASP A 194 -10.16 -13.58 -8.42
CA ASP A 194 -11.35 -13.85 -7.59
C ASP A 194 -11.07 -13.52 -6.11
N ASP A 195 -9.93 -14.00 -5.59
CA ASP A 195 -9.49 -13.75 -4.20
C ASP A 195 -9.39 -12.26 -3.88
N ILE A 196 -8.78 -11.47 -4.78
CA ILE A 196 -8.60 -10.03 -4.56
C ILE A 196 -9.91 -9.27 -4.80
N ALA A 197 -10.68 -9.63 -5.83
CA ALA A 197 -11.96 -8.99 -6.15
C ALA A 197 -12.95 -9.11 -4.99
N ARG A 198 -12.96 -10.24 -4.29
CA ARG A 198 -13.80 -10.45 -3.09
C ARG A 198 -13.47 -9.50 -1.94
N VAL A 199 -12.20 -9.11 -1.80
CA VAL A 199 -11.76 -8.15 -0.77
C VAL A 199 -11.92 -6.70 -1.27
N MET A 200 -11.65 -6.46 -2.54
CA MET A 200 -11.65 -5.13 -3.15
C MET A 200 -13.06 -4.57 -3.34
N LEU A 201 -14.04 -5.40 -3.75
CA LEU A 201 -15.40 -4.92 -4.01
C LEU A 201 -16.07 -4.28 -2.77
N PRO A 202 -16.01 -4.87 -1.56
CA PRO A 202 -16.48 -4.20 -0.35
C PRO A 202 -15.80 -2.85 -0.10
N VAL A 203 -14.48 -2.75 -0.30
CA VAL A 203 -13.74 -1.49 -0.15
C VAL A 203 -14.21 -0.45 -1.16
N LEU A 204 -14.42 -0.83 -2.42
CA LEU A 204 -14.95 0.07 -3.45
C LEU A 204 -16.36 0.56 -3.11
N MET A 205 -17.18 -0.27 -2.47
CA MET A 205 -18.54 0.08 -2.03
C MET A 205 -18.58 1.12 -0.91
N GLU A 206 -17.48 1.28 -0.16
CA GLU A 206 -17.32 2.33 0.85
C GLU A 206 -17.07 3.72 0.22
N LEU A 207 -16.72 3.78 -1.07
CA LEU A 207 -16.31 5.01 -1.75
C LEU A 207 -17.51 5.81 -2.31
N PRO A 208 -17.32 7.12 -2.62
CA PRO A 208 -18.33 7.92 -3.30
C PRO A 208 -18.76 7.26 -4.62
N GLU A 209 -20.03 7.45 -5.00
CA GLU A 209 -20.62 6.80 -6.17
C GLU A 209 -19.86 7.07 -7.46
N SER A 210 -19.34 8.28 -7.65
CA SER A 210 -18.52 8.61 -8.82
C SER A 210 -17.21 7.82 -8.90
N THR A 211 -16.60 7.51 -7.75
CA THR A 211 -15.38 6.69 -7.67
C THR A 211 -15.71 5.21 -7.86
N LEU A 212 -16.80 4.73 -7.28
CA LEU A 212 -17.29 3.36 -7.50
C LEU A 212 -17.62 3.14 -8.99
N ALA A 213 -18.35 4.07 -9.62
CA ALA A 213 -18.66 4.02 -11.04
C ALA A 213 -17.39 3.99 -11.91
N ALA A 214 -16.40 4.83 -11.60
CA ALA A 214 -15.11 4.82 -12.29
C ALA A 214 -14.36 3.47 -12.12
N ALA A 215 -14.46 2.84 -10.95
CA ALA A 215 -13.86 1.54 -10.70
C ALA A 215 -14.56 0.41 -11.47
N CYS A 216 -15.90 0.44 -11.55
CA CYS A 216 -16.67 -0.46 -12.40
C CYS A 216 -16.27 -0.30 -13.88
N GLY A 217 -16.17 0.93 -14.39
CA GLY A 217 -15.71 1.20 -15.75
C GLY A 217 -14.29 0.69 -16.01
N ALA A 218 -13.37 0.90 -15.06
CA ALA A 218 -12.01 0.39 -15.13
C ALA A 218 -11.94 -1.14 -15.14
N LEU A 219 -12.79 -1.84 -14.36
CA LEU A 219 -12.91 -3.30 -14.38
C LEU A 219 -13.39 -3.79 -15.76
N CYS A 220 -14.49 -3.23 -16.26
CA CYS A 220 -15.02 -3.60 -17.57
C CYS A 220 -14.01 -3.32 -18.69
N ALA A 221 -13.29 -2.20 -18.62
CA ALA A 221 -12.22 -1.89 -19.55
C ALA A 221 -11.09 -2.92 -19.48
N ALA A 222 -10.62 -3.28 -18.27
CA ALA A 222 -9.58 -4.27 -18.07
C ALA A 222 -9.97 -5.65 -18.60
N HIS A 223 -11.21 -6.11 -18.36
CA HIS A 223 -11.71 -7.39 -18.87
C HIS A 223 -11.68 -7.44 -20.41
N ARG A 224 -12.03 -6.34 -21.09
CA ARG A 224 -11.99 -6.26 -22.56
C ARG A 224 -10.58 -6.31 -23.16
N THR A 225 -9.53 -6.13 -22.34
CA THR A 225 -8.14 -6.21 -22.82
C THR A 225 -7.60 -7.64 -22.92
N THR A 226 -8.37 -8.63 -22.46
CA THR A 226 -7.97 -10.05 -22.44
C THR A 226 -8.92 -10.90 -23.30
N ASP A 227 -8.38 -11.95 -23.91
CA ASP A 227 -9.15 -12.95 -24.65
C ASP A 227 -10.14 -13.72 -23.75
N ALA A 228 -9.92 -13.68 -22.42
CA ALA A 228 -10.76 -14.32 -21.41
C ALA A 228 -11.82 -13.36 -20.81
N SER A 229 -12.21 -12.30 -21.52
CA SER A 229 -13.19 -11.30 -21.02
C SER A 229 -14.44 -11.94 -20.41
N ALA A 230 -15.04 -12.92 -21.09
CA ALA A 230 -16.25 -13.59 -20.60
C ALA A 230 -16.04 -14.34 -19.27
N THR A 231 -14.84 -14.90 -19.06
CA THR A 231 -14.48 -15.56 -17.81
C THR A 231 -14.38 -14.55 -16.66
N TYR A 232 -13.69 -13.42 -16.87
CA TYR A 232 -13.59 -12.38 -15.84
C TYR A 232 -14.94 -11.72 -15.54
N ASP A 233 -15.80 -11.54 -16.55
CA ASP A 233 -17.17 -11.05 -16.34
C ASP A 233 -17.98 -12.03 -15.48
N ALA A 234 -17.84 -13.34 -15.70
CA ALA A 234 -18.52 -14.37 -14.91
C ALA A 234 -17.99 -14.43 -13.46
N LEU A 235 -16.66 -14.32 -13.27
CA LEU A 235 -16.05 -14.23 -11.95
C LEU A 235 -16.55 -12.99 -11.20
N LEU A 236 -16.60 -11.84 -11.86
CA LEU A 236 -17.12 -10.62 -11.25
C LEU A 236 -18.62 -10.74 -10.88
N ASP A 237 -19.47 -11.33 -11.74
CA ASP A 237 -20.88 -11.56 -11.37
C ASP A 237 -21.01 -12.51 -10.18
N ALA A 238 -20.17 -13.55 -10.10
CA ALA A 238 -20.14 -14.46 -8.96
C ALA A 238 -19.75 -13.73 -7.66
N VAL A 239 -18.69 -12.91 -7.69
CA VAL A 239 -18.27 -12.10 -6.53
C VAL A 239 -19.39 -11.14 -6.10
N VAL A 240 -20.01 -10.43 -7.04
CA VAL A 240 -21.15 -9.55 -6.79
C VAL A 240 -22.35 -10.33 -6.24
N HIS A 241 -22.59 -11.54 -6.74
CA HIS A 241 -23.66 -12.42 -6.29
C HIS A 241 -23.43 -12.91 -4.86
N ASP A 242 -22.21 -13.29 -4.51
CA ASP A 242 -21.92 -13.92 -3.22
C ASP A 242 -21.87 -12.88 -2.11
N LEU A 243 -21.31 -11.70 -2.38
CA LEU A 243 -21.00 -10.70 -1.36
C LEU A 243 -22.10 -9.67 -1.12
N LEU A 244 -22.86 -9.29 -2.16
CA LEU A 244 -23.74 -8.13 -2.08
C LEU A 244 -25.21 -8.51 -1.90
N HIS A 245 -25.90 -7.81 -1.00
CA HIS A 245 -27.35 -7.96 -0.79
C HIS A 245 -28.16 -7.24 -1.88
N GLY A 246 -29.47 -7.51 -1.97
CA GLY A 246 -30.35 -7.06 -3.07
C GLY A 246 -30.10 -5.63 -3.58
N PRO A 247 -30.22 -4.58 -2.73
CA PRO A 247 -30.00 -3.20 -3.17
C PRO A 247 -28.56 -2.91 -3.60
N GLN A 248 -27.56 -3.43 -2.89
CA GLN A 248 -26.14 -3.24 -3.21
C GLN A 248 -25.79 -3.92 -4.54
N ARG A 249 -26.33 -5.12 -4.75
CA ARG A 249 -26.13 -5.93 -5.95
C ARG A 249 -26.71 -5.26 -7.19
N VAL A 250 -27.94 -4.75 -7.09
CA VAL A 250 -28.58 -3.98 -8.17
C VAL A 250 -27.73 -2.76 -8.48
N ARG A 251 -27.35 -1.98 -7.46
CA ARG A 251 -26.50 -0.80 -7.64
C ARG A 251 -25.21 -1.10 -8.41
N VAL A 252 -24.45 -2.13 -8.02
CA VAL A 252 -23.18 -2.46 -8.70
C VAL A 252 -23.41 -2.96 -10.12
N ARG A 253 -24.43 -3.79 -10.35
CA ARG A 253 -24.75 -4.28 -11.70
C ARG A 253 -25.19 -3.14 -12.62
N ASP A 254 -26.02 -2.22 -12.15
CA ASP A 254 -26.43 -1.06 -12.94
C ASP A 254 -25.22 -0.22 -13.38
N LEU A 255 -24.22 -0.05 -12.50
CA LEU A 255 -22.97 0.64 -12.82
C LEU A 255 -22.11 -0.12 -13.83
N LEU A 256 -22.05 -1.45 -13.75
CA LEU A 256 -21.33 -2.27 -14.72
C LEU A 256 -22.05 -2.23 -16.09
N GLU A 257 -23.37 -2.39 -16.11
CA GLU A 257 -24.20 -2.37 -17.32
C GLU A 257 -24.11 -1.01 -18.06
N ALA A 258 -24.00 0.09 -17.32
CA ALA A 258 -23.75 1.42 -17.88
C ALA A 258 -22.43 1.52 -18.67
N GLU A 259 -21.46 0.66 -18.36
CA GLU A 259 -20.13 0.59 -19.02
C GLU A 259 -20.07 -0.49 -20.11
N GLY A 260 -21.25 -0.98 -20.53
CA GLY A 260 -21.42 -1.98 -21.59
C GLY A 260 -21.15 -3.42 -21.14
N TRP A 261 -21.09 -3.67 -19.83
CA TRP A 261 -21.05 -5.03 -19.30
C TRP A 261 -22.38 -5.72 -19.54
N ILE A 262 -22.34 -6.91 -20.15
CA ILE A 262 -23.53 -7.74 -20.35
C ILE A 262 -23.47 -8.85 -19.32
N ARG A 263 -24.51 -8.93 -18.50
CA ARG A 263 -24.57 -9.94 -17.45
C ARG A 263 -24.40 -11.36 -18.06
N PRO A 264 -23.37 -12.11 -17.64
CA PRO A 264 -23.11 -13.46 -18.13
C PRO A 264 -24.10 -14.50 -17.60
#